data_AF-A0A7C2SGG0-F1
#
_entry.id   AF-A0A7C2SGG0-F1
#
_cell.length_a   1.000
_cell.length_b   1.000
_cell.length_c   1.000
_cell.angle_alpha   90.00
_cell.angle_beta   90.00
_cell.angle_gamma   90.00
#
_symmetry.space_group_name_H-M   'P 1'
#
loop_
_entity.id
_entity.type
_entity.pdbx_description
1 polymer ?
#
loop_
_entity_poly.entity_id
_entity_poly.type
_entity_poly.pdbx_seq_one_letter_code
_entity_poly.pdbx_strand_id
1 'polypeptide(L)'
;FVHVRRQMGDNPEFNPICNLYVCTADPKNYRIAYEWATTMGDVKKNRPGPEFFMVDIPMEHQLRMQILVLPEYDINIALGSDYTGECKKGFLRQAMFRADQMGMLGLHAGTKIVRVRDAASGKLKTFAVFMFGLTATGKSTWSCHQLGLDPEQGEGTWVAQDDIVFLRRDGSSYGTEQNYYVKTDVDPRFQEAMYSALTHPTALLENVMVNHKGELDFLDERLGENGRAVINRHQLKVKRGKKWISICYESINTPPIEELDGIVFAFITRRNTIMPFAQRLTPEQGVLAYLWGESTHSFATVPEKAGESVRIVGMDDFIIGAQGRKVNVFYDIVMDLVHRYPGKVHFFQYNTGGMGEIIEVDQATGKKKLVRKAERVPIDLMAALQRAHLRGNAEHAPGRLGTEYVVRCEGVDLSAWDPARFYSQEQIDAYVAELVAGRRAFTDEIADQGLRKDIVALAHKELDRIAGRISAKAERWAEAQALTLTAAEDRAPGYVLPWPRAVR
;
A
#
# COMPACT_ATOMS: atom_id res chain seq x y z
N PHE A 1 4.97 -34.37 -1.20
CA PHE A 1 5.28 -32.94 -1.13
C PHE A 1 6.32 -32.62 -2.18
N VAL A 2 6.20 -31.48 -2.85
CA VAL A 2 7.31 -30.84 -3.55
C VAL A 2 7.97 -29.86 -2.57
N HIS A 3 9.30 -29.83 -2.54
CA HIS A 3 10.07 -28.87 -1.76
C HIS A 3 10.79 -27.91 -2.69
N VAL A 4 10.61 -26.62 -2.47
CA VAL A 4 11.36 -25.58 -3.14
C VAL A 4 12.07 -24.72 -2.09
N ARG A 5 13.37 -24.51 -2.31
CA ARG A 5 14.20 -23.62 -1.51
C ARG A 5 14.61 -22.41 -2.35
N ARG A 6 14.30 -21.21 -1.86
CA ARG A 6 14.58 -19.93 -2.54
C ARG A 6 15.04 -18.86 -1.56
N GLN A 7 15.62 -17.79 -2.09
CA GLN A 7 16.15 -16.65 -1.35
C GLN A 7 15.24 -15.44 -1.53
N MET A 8 14.73 -14.90 -0.42
CA MET A 8 14.11 -13.59 -0.37
C MET A 8 15.19 -12.50 -0.29
N GLY A 9 14.99 -11.40 -1.01
CA GLY A 9 15.89 -10.26 -1.05
C GLY A 9 17.19 -10.48 -1.83
N ASP A 10 17.93 -9.40 -2.02
CA ASP A 10 19.32 -9.43 -2.53
C ASP A 10 20.08 -8.19 -2.02
N ASN A 11 20.57 -8.28 -0.78
CA ASN A 11 21.25 -7.21 -0.06
C ASN A 11 22.33 -7.77 0.89
N PRO A 12 23.21 -6.96 1.48
CA PRO A 12 24.30 -7.48 2.32
C PRO A 12 23.89 -7.88 3.74
N GLU A 13 22.66 -7.62 4.19
CA GLU A 13 22.31 -7.58 5.63
C GLU A 13 21.19 -8.56 6.02
N PHE A 14 20.11 -8.66 5.25
CA PHE A 14 18.93 -9.48 5.57
C PHE A 14 18.29 -10.12 4.34
N ASN A 15 18.51 -11.43 4.17
CA ASN A 15 18.03 -12.22 3.05
C ASN A 15 17.54 -13.57 3.60
N PRO A 16 16.26 -13.71 3.97
CA PRO A 16 15.74 -14.98 4.43
C PRO A 16 15.77 -16.07 3.35
N ILE A 17 16.07 -17.30 3.75
CA ILE A 17 15.92 -18.48 2.91
C ILE A 17 14.55 -19.08 3.19
N CYS A 18 13.72 -19.18 2.17
CA CYS A 18 12.36 -19.68 2.28
C CYS A 18 12.28 -21.13 1.78
N ASN A 19 11.85 -22.03 2.66
CA ASN A 19 11.61 -23.44 2.38
C ASN A 19 10.11 -23.70 2.27
N LEU A 20 9.61 -23.85 1.05
CA LEU A 20 8.20 -24.13 0.78
C LEU A 20 7.99 -25.63 0.51
N TYR A 21 7.11 -26.25 1.28
CA TYR A 21 6.64 -27.63 1.08
C TYR A 21 5.18 -27.61 0.66
N VAL A 22 4.88 -27.99 -0.59
CA VAL A 22 3.48 -28.06 -1.07
C VAL A 22 3.05 -29.51 -1.22
N CYS A 23 1.88 -29.85 -0.68
CA CYS A 23 1.29 -31.18 -0.82
C CYS A 23 0.91 -31.46 -2.28
N THR A 24 1.49 -32.52 -2.85
CA THR A 24 1.31 -32.95 -4.25
C THR A 24 0.38 -34.15 -4.37
N ALA A 25 -0.51 -34.35 -3.40
CA ALA A 25 -1.55 -35.38 -3.50
C ALA A 25 -2.43 -35.15 -4.74
N ASP A 26 -2.68 -33.88 -5.09
CA ASP A 26 -3.13 -33.47 -6.41
C ASP A 26 -1.91 -32.97 -7.22
N PRO A 27 -1.59 -33.56 -8.38
CA PRO A 27 -0.51 -33.12 -9.24
C PRO A 27 -0.62 -31.66 -9.70
N LYS A 28 -1.81 -31.05 -9.76
CA LYS A 28 -1.94 -29.64 -10.16
C LYS A 28 -1.16 -28.70 -9.22
N ASN A 29 -0.95 -29.10 -7.98
CA ASN A 29 -0.34 -28.26 -6.93
C ASN A 29 1.15 -27.97 -7.16
N TYR A 30 1.82 -28.63 -8.12
CA TYR A 30 3.15 -28.20 -8.57
C TYR A 30 3.14 -26.73 -9.04
N ARG A 31 2.00 -26.24 -9.57
CA ARG A 31 1.84 -24.85 -10.02
C ARG A 31 2.09 -23.84 -8.91
N ILE A 32 1.62 -24.09 -7.68
CA ILE A 32 1.74 -23.17 -6.54
C ILE A 32 3.21 -22.99 -6.18
N ALA A 33 3.93 -24.11 -6.03
CA ALA A 33 5.35 -24.10 -5.73
C ALA A 33 6.16 -23.41 -6.84
N TYR A 34 5.81 -23.67 -8.10
CA TYR A 34 6.46 -23.07 -9.26
C TYR A 34 6.21 -21.55 -9.35
N GLU A 35 4.95 -21.11 -9.26
CA GLU A 35 4.57 -19.70 -9.27
C GLU A 35 5.28 -18.93 -8.15
N TRP A 36 5.17 -19.39 -6.91
CA TRP A 36 5.85 -18.74 -5.78
C TRP A 36 7.37 -18.73 -5.97
N ALA A 37 7.98 -19.83 -6.44
CA ALA A 37 9.43 -19.89 -6.62
C ALA A 37 9.95 -18.85 -7.61
N THR A 38 9.14 -18.47 -8.59
CA THR A 38 9.52 -17.45 -9.58
C THR A 38 9.53 -16.04 -9.03
N THR A 39 8.90 -15.75 -7.87
CA THR A 39 9.00 -14.43 -7.22
C THR A 39 10.29 -14.26 -6.42
N MET A 40 11.07 -15.33 -6.23
CA MET A 40 12.24 -15.35 -5.35
C MET A 40 13.54 -15.64 -6.12
N GLY A 41 14.68 -15.34 -5.49
CA GLY A 41 16.01 -15.61 -6.06
C GLY A 41 16.52 -17.02 -5.77
N ASP A 42 17.56 -17.42 -6.49
CA ASP A 42 18.36 -18.59 -6.13
C ASP A 42 19.12 -18.34 -4.83
N VAL A 43 19.35 -19.40 -4.04
CA VAL A 43 20.11 -19.30 -2.79
C VAL A 43 21.57 -19.01 -3.08
N LYS A 44 22.08 -17.93 -2.46
CA LYS A 44 23.46 -17.49 -2.60
C LYS A 44 24.19 -17.67 -1.27
N LYS A 45 25.40 -18.25 -1.30
CA LYS A 45 26.21 -18.51 -0.08
C LYS A 45 26.61 -17.24 0.68
N ASN A 46 26.67 -16.09 0.01
CA ASN A 46 27.14 -14.82 0.54
C ASN A 46 26.00 -13.85 0.91
N ARG A 47 24.79 -14.37 1.13
CA ARG A 47 23.62 -13.58 1.54
C ARG A 47 23.15 -14.05 2.91
N PRO A 48 23.37 -13.27 3.99
CA PRO A 48 22.97 -13.66 5.33
C PRO A 48 21.46 -13.49 5.53
N GLY A 49 20.87 -14.36 6.33
CA GLY A 49 19.49 -14.24 6.81
C GLY A 49 18.99 -15.54 7.46
N PRO A 50 17.83 -15.49 8.13
CA PRO A 50 17.22 -16.65 8.77
C PRO A 50 16.66 -17.64 7.74
N GLU A 51 16.34 -18.87 8.17
CA GLU A 51 15.57 -19.81 7.36
C GLU A 51 14.11 -19.84 7.83
N PHE A 52 13.18 -19.74 6.89
CA PHE A 52 11.75 -19.83 7.11
C PHE A 52 11.20 -21.11 6.49
N PHE A 53 10.17 -21.67 7.11
CA PHE A 53 9.50 -22.89 6.66
C PHE A 53 8.02 -22.62 6.43
N MET A 54 7.50 -23.12 5.32
CA MET A 54 6.06 -23.11 5.07
C MET A 54 5.60 -24.47 4.57
N VAL A 55 4.52 -24.98 5.18
CA VAL A 55 3.81 -26.18 4.73
C VAL A 55 2.46 -25.77 4.16
N ASP A 56 2.24 -26.05 2.90
CA ASP A 56 0.99 -25.79 2.20
C ASP A 56 0.29 -27.12 1.83
N ILE A 57 -0.93 -27.30 2.32
CA ILE A 57 -1.78 -28.45 2.06
C ILE A 57 -3.10 -27.96 1.45
N PRO A 58 -3.12 -27.69 0.12
CA PRO A 58 -4.31 -27.17 -0.55
C PRO A 58 -5.51 -28.10 -0.51
N MET A 59 -5.25 -29.41 -0.37
CA MET A 59 -6.26 -30.46 -0.39
C MET A 59 -6.95 -30.69 0.96
N GLU A 60 -6.55 -29.97 2.00
CA GLU A 60 -7.29 -30.00 3.25
C GLU A 60 -8.72 -29.50 3.02
N HIS A 61 -9.67 -30.08 3.74
CA HIS A 61 -11.08 -29.77 3.56
C HIS A 61 -11.35 -28.31 3.93
N GLN A 62 -12.16 -27.59 3.14
CA GLN A 62 -12.43 -26.16 3.35
C GLN A 62 -13.04 -25.83 4.73
N LEU A 63 -13.83 -26.75 5.31
CA LEU A 63 -14.31 -26.62 6.71
C LEU A 63 -13.19 -26.60 7.77
N ARG A 64 -11.98 -27.03 7.42
CA ARG A 64 -10.77 -27.00 8.24
C ARG A 64 -9.72 -26.03 7.67
N MET A 65 -10.13 -25.12 6.78
CA MET A 65 -9.22 -24.11 6.22
C MET A 65 -8.61 -23.26 7.32
N GLN A 66 -7.28 -23.17 7.34
CA GLN A 66 -6.53 -22.43 8.34
C GLN A 66 -5.24 -21.88 7.74
N ILE A 67 -4.95 -20.62 8.06
CA ILE A 67 -3.65 -19.99 7.78
C ILE A 67 -3.00 -19.69 9.13
N LEU A 68 -1.98 -20.45 9.48
CA LEU A 68 -1.31 -20.40 10.78
C LEU A 68 0.09 -19.83 10.64
N VAL A 69 0.50 -19.01 11.60
CA VAL A 69 1.81 -18.38 11.66
C VAL A 69 2.37 -18.61 13.06
N LEU A 70 3.58 -19.15 13.13
CA LEU A 70 4.33 -19.37 14.36
C LEU A 70 5.62 -18.55 14.27
N PRO A 71 5.55 -17.23 14.48
CA PRO A 71 6.61 -16.32 14.10
C PRO A 71 7.90 -16.48 14.90
N GLU A 72 7.81 -16.94 16.14
CA GLU A 72 8.97 -17.23 16.99
C GLU A 72 9.79 -18.40 16.45
N TYR A 73 9.14 -19.32 15.74
CA TYR A 73 9.72 -20.56 15.20
C TYR A 73 9.98 -20.50 13.70
N ASP A 74 9.70 -19.37 13.04
CA ASP A 74 9.85 -19.20 11.59
C ASP A 74 9.04 -20.18 10.74
N ILE A 75 7.86 -20.60 11.24
CA ILE A 75 7.00 -21.59 10.59
C ILE A 75 5.66 -20.96 10.18
N ASN A 76 5.23 -21.25 8.96
CA ASN A 76 3.91 -20.92 8.41
C ASN A 76 3.21 -22.19 7.93
N ILE A 77 1.89 -22.24 8.06
CA ILE A 77 1.08 -23.38 7.58
C ILE A 77 -0.16 -22.84 6.86
N ALA A 78 -0.38 -23.29 5.64
CA ALA A 78 -1.61 -23.03 4.89
C ALA A 78 -2.36 -24.33 4.64
N LEU A 79 -3.63 -24.39 5.04
CA LEU A 79 -4.48 -25.56 4.90
C LEU A 79 -5.75 -25.17 4.13
N GLY A 80 -6.06 -25.93 3.07
CA GLY A 80 -7.34 -25.87 2.38
C GLY A 80 -7.50 -24.70 1.40
N SER A 81 -6.39 -24.09 0.98
CA SER A 81 -6.35 -23.03 -0.03
C SER A 81 -5.32 -23.40 -1.10
N ASP A 82 -5.68 -23.30 -2.38
CA ASP A 82 -4.75 -23.43 -3.52
C ASP A 82 -4.36 -22.07 -4.12
N TYR A 83 -4.60 -21.00 -3.36
CA TYR A 83 -4.24 -19.62 -3.72
C TYR A 83 -2.75 -19.36 -3.45
N THR A 84 -1.97 -19.09 -4.51
CA THR A 84 -0.52 -18.85 -4.40
C THR A 84 -0.19 -17.65 -3.48
N GLY A 85 -1.14 -16.72 -3.31
CA GLY A 85 -1.00 -15.59 -2.40
C GLY A 85 -0.78 -15.97 -0.94
N GLU A 86 -1.23 -17.13 -0.48
CA GLU A 86 -0.97 -17.61 0.88
C GLU A 86 0.52 -17.89 1.08
N CYS A 87 1.16 -18.56 0.12
CA CYS A 87 2.60 -18.81 0.13
C CYS A 87 3.39 -17.50 0.15
N LYS A 88 3.04 -16.56 -0.73
CA LYS A 88 3.69 -15.24 -0.79
C LYS A 88 3.55 -14.49 0.54
N LYS A 89 2.32 -14.27 1.02
CA LYS A 89 2.08 -13.43 2.19
C LYS A 89 2.50 -14.11 3.50
N GLY A 90 2.55 -15.44 3.57
CA GLY A 90 3.11 -16.19 4.71
C GLY A 90 4.60 -15.92 4.90
N PHE A 91 5.41 -16.02 3.84
CA PHE A 91 6.84 -15.70 3.96
C PHE A 91 7.08 -14.20 4.18
N LEU A 92 6.35 -13.32 3.50
CA LEU A 92 6.58 -11.89 3.61
C LEU A 92 6.24 -11.34 5.01
N ARG A 93 5.13 -11.79 5.64
CA ARG A 93 4.80 -11.38 7.01
C ARG A 93 5.84 -11.86 8.03
N GLN A 94 6.35 -13.09 7.85
CA GLN A 94 7.44 -13.63 8.68
C GLN A 94 8.71 -12.79 8.53
N ALA A 95 9.02 -12.41 7.28
CA ALA A 95 10.18 -11.58 6.98
C ALA A 95 10.08 -10.19 7.59
N MET A 96 8.91 -9.55 7.52
CA MET A 96 8.67 -8.25 8.17
C MET A 96 8.86 -8.34 9.68
N PHE A 97 8.31 -9.38 10.33
CA PHE A 97 8.48 -9.59 11.77
C PHE A 97 9.96 -9.73 12.17
N ARG A 98 10.75 -10.50 11.43
CA ARG A 98 12.20 -10.64 11.69
C ARG A 98 12.99 -9.38 11.33
N ALA A 99 12.64 -8.67 10.26
CA ALA A 99 13.28 -7.42 9.87
C ALA A 99 13.08 -6.34 10.95
N ASP A 100 11.88 -6.25 11.53
CA ASP A 100 11.57 -5.33 12.64
C ASP A 100 12.48 -5.60 13.85
N GLN A 101 12.76 -6.87 14.17
CA GLN A 101 13.68 -7.27 15.25
C GLN A 101 15.15 -6.89 14.98
N MET A 102 15.50 -6.64 13.72
CA MET A 102 16.83 -6.21 13.28
C MET A 102 16.95 -4.68 13.17
N GLY A 103 15.95 -3.92 13.62
CA GLY A 103 15.98 -2.46 13.62
C GLY A 103 15.64 -1.82 12.26
N MET A 104 15.12 -2.61 11.32
CA MET A 104 14.44 -2.13 10.12
C MET A 104 12.94 -1.97 10.41
N LEU A 105 12.18 -1.51 9.43
CA LEU A 105 10.72 -1.50 9.48
C LEU A 105 10.15 -2.16 8.23
N GLY A 106 9.45 -3.28 8.41
CA GLY A 106 8.65 -3.89 7.34
C GLY A 106 7.49 -2.99 6.94
N LEU A 107 7.42 -2.66 5.66
CA LEU A 107 6.38 -1.83 5.05
C LEU A 107 5.70 -2.59 3.90
N HIS A 108 4.37 -2.60 3.90
CA HIS A 108 3.56 -2.93 2.73
C HIS A 108 3.48 -1.74 1.77
N ALA A 109 4.59 -1.47 1.09
CA ALA A 109 4.72 -0.37 0.14
C ALA A 109 5.46 -0.81 -1.13
N GLY A 110 4.95 -0.36 -2.28
CA GLY A 110 5.72 -0.40 -3.52
C GLY A 110 6.78 0.69 -3.51
N THR A 111 7.92 0.46 -4.14
CA THR A 111 9.01 1.44 -4.26
C THR A 111 9.43 1.65 -5.70
N LYS A 112 9.73 2.91 -6.04
CA LYS A 112 10.29 3.27 -7.33
C LYS A 112 11.28 4.42 -7.21
N ILE A 113 12.22 4.48 -8.15
CA ILE A 113 13.09 5.63 -8.36
C ILE A 113 12.44 6.53 -9.41
N VAL A 114 12.39 7.83 -9.13
CA VAL A 114 11.85 8.83 -10.05
C VAL A 114 12.92 9.88 -10.30
N ARG A 115 13.24 10.13 -11.56
CA ARG A 115 14.07 11.27 -11.98
C ARG A 115 13.18 12.30 -12.63
N VAL A 116 13.22 13.53 -12.13
CA VAL A 116 12.41 14.65 -12.62
C VAL A 116 13.23 15.91 -12.69
N ARG A 117 12.90 16.82 -13.61
CA ARG A 117 13.50 18.14 -13.62
C ARG A 117 12.77 19.05 -12.65
N ASP A 118 13.53 19.55 -11.69
CA ASP A 118 13.06 20.57 -10.77
C ASP A 118 12.60 21.81 -11.54
N ALA A 119 11.39 22.28 -11.27
CA ALA A 119 10.78 23.37 -12.03
C ALA A 119 11.48 24.72 -11.83
N ALA A 120 12.08 24.94 -10.64
CA ALA A 120 12.74 26.19 -10.32
C ALA A 120 14.17 26.25 -10.87
N SER A 121 14.94 25.16 -10.73
CA SER A 121 16.36 25.12 -11.09
C SER A 121 16.67 24.44 -12.42
N GLY A 122 15.72 23.69 -13.00
CA GLY A 122 15.92 22.88 -14.21
C GLY A 122 16.83 21.66 -14.01
N LYS A 123 17.39 21.47 -12.80
CA LYS A 123 18.28 20.35 -12.48
C LYS A 123 17.49 19.05 -12.40
N LEU A 124 18.08 17.97 -12.87
CA LEU A 124 17.52 16.64 -12.71
C LEU A 124 17.71 16.21 -11.25
N LYS A 125 16.61 15.88 -10.58
CA LYS A 125 16.56 15.38 -9.21
C LYS A 125 16.12 13.91 -9.21
N THR A 126 16.70 13.12 -8.32
CA THR A 126 16.39 11.70 -8.12
C THR A 126 15.72 11.48 -6.77
N PHE A 127 14.54 10.86 -6.78
CA PHE A 127 13.77 10.53 -5.59
C PHE A 127 13.56 9.02 -5.46
N ALA A 128 13.65 8.49 -4.25
CA ALA A 128 13.02 7.22 -3.91
C ALA A 128 11.60 7.48 -3.41
N VAL A 129 10.62 6.81 -4.01
CA VAL A 129 9.20 6.98 -3.71
C VAL A 129 8.64 5.70 -3.13
N PHE A 130 8.16 5.76 -1.90
CA PHE A 130 7.44 4.71 -1.18
C PHE A 130 5.94 4.94 -1.34
N MET A 131 5.22 3.93 -1.81
CA MET A 131 3.82 4.04 -2.19
C MET A 131 2.98 3.08 -1.34
N PHE A 132 2.25 3.66 -0.39
CA PHE A 132 1.31 2.94 0.48
C PHE A 132 -0.07 2.97 -0.15
N GLY A 133 -0.80 1.87 -0.03
CA GLY A 133 -2.16 1.80 -0.53
C GLY A 133 -2.77 0.46 -0.16
N LEU A 134 -4.00 0.48 0.38
CA LEU A 134 -4.78 -0.74 0.51
C LEU A 134 -5.01 -1.39 -0.87
N THR A 135 -5.37 -2.67 -0.84
CA THR A 135 -5.74 -3.38 -2.07
C THR A 135 -6.80 -2.60 -2.85
N ALA A 136 -6.63 -2.50 -4.17
CA ALA A 136 -7.53 -1.77 -5.08
C ALA A 136 -7.65 -0.23 -4.87
N THR A 137 -6.68 0.41 -4.19
CA THR A 137 -6.52 1.89 -4.20
C THR A 137 -5.61 2.41 -5.31
N GLY A 138 -4.95 1.52 -6.06
CA GLY A 138 -4.08 1.88 -7.19
C GLY A 138 -2.58 1.88 -6.91
N LYS A 139 -2.12 1.32 -5.77
CA LYS A 139 -0.69 1.17 -5.43
C LYS A 139 0.14 0.62 -6.61
N SER A 140 -0.23 -0.55 -7.15
CA SER A 140 0.50 -1.20 -8.24
C SER A 140 0.39 -0.44 -9.57
N THR A 141 -0.75 0.22 -9.83
CA THR A 141 -0.92 1.12 -10.99
C THR A 141 0.11 2.23 -10.93
N TRP A 142 0.20 2.92 -9.79
CA TRP A 142 1.05 4.09 -9.63
C TRP A 142 2.53 3.77 -9.40
N SER A 143 2.86 2.59 -8.88
CA SER A 143 4.25 2.12 -8.82
C SER A 143 4.83 1.92 -10.22
N CYS A 144 4.03 1.48 -11.19
CA CYS A 144 4.45 1.24 -12.57
C CYS A 144 4.20 2.42 -13.53
N HIS A 145 3.43 3.43 -13.11
CA HIS A 145 3.07 4.57 -13.97
C HIS A 145 4.28 5.45 -14.30
N GLN A 146 4.36 5.92 -15.55
CA GLN A 146 5.46 6.77 -16.05
C GLN A 146 5.30 8.26 -15.69
N LEU A 147 4.17 8.61 -15.08
CA LEU A 147 3.84 9.98 -14.64
C LEU A 147 3.97 11.02 -15.76
N GLY A 148 3.84 10.66 -17.04
CA GLY A 148 4.04 11.56 -18.19
C GLY A 148 5.35 12.36 -18.17
N LEU A 149 6.40 11.79 -17.57
CA LEU A 149 7.74 12.38 -17.54
C LEU A 149 8.42 12.24 -18.90
N ASP A 150 9.29 13.19 -19.24
CA ASP A 150 9.96 13.24 -20.55
C ASP A 150 11.31 12.48 -20.54
N PRO A 151 11.40 11.30 -21.20
CA PRO A 151 12.62 10.53 -21.26
C PRO A 151 13.75 11.20 -22.06
N GLU A 152 13.42 12.05 -23.03
CA GLU A 152 14.41 12.78 -23.84
C GLU A 152 15.14 13.82 -22.98
N GLN A 153 14.49 14.28 -21.91
CA GLN A 153 15.05 15.20 -20.92
C GLN A 153 15.75 14.49 -19.76
N GLY A 154 15.85 13.16 -19.80
CA GLY A 154 16.44 12.34 -18.74
C GLY A 154 15.51 12.06 -17.56
N GLU A 155 14.23 12.44 -17.66
CA GLU A 155 13.22 12.12 -16.65
C GLU A 155 12.71 10.67 -16.82
N GLY A 156 12.12 10.11 -15.77
CA GLY A 156 11.50 8.79 -15.84
C GLY A 156 11.20 8.18 -14.50
N THR A 157 10.57 7.00 -14.53
CA THR A 157 10.31 6.17 -13.36
C THR A 157 10.85 4.76 -13.56
N TRP A 158 11.40 4.19 -12.49
CA TRP A 158 11.95 2.84 -12.45
C TRP A 158 11.45 2.09 -11.21
N VAL A 159 10.73 0.99 -11.39
CA VAL A 159 10.13 0.19 -10.32
C VAL A 159 11.20 -0.67 -9.64
N ALA A 160 11.36 -0.52 -8.33
CA ALA A 160 12.25 -1.35 -7.52
C ALA A 160 11.49 -2.51 -6.86
N GLN A 161 10.32 -2.23 -6.26
CA GLN A 161 9.47 -3.23 -5.64
C GLN A 161 7.98 -2.89 -5.80
N ASP A 162 7.08 -3.88 -5.84
CA ASP A 162 5.65 -3.63 -5.98
C ASP A 162 4.86 -3.80 -4.67
N ASP A 163 5.41 -4.53 -3.70
CA ASP A 163 4.62 -5.01 -2.55
C ASP A 163 5.21 -4.74 -1.16
N ILE A 164 6.26 -5.47 -0.73
CA ILE A 164 6.84 -5.34 0.62
C ILE A 164 8.31 -4.95 0.55
N VAL A 165 8.72 -4.04 1.42
CA VAL A 165 10.11 -3.60 1.59
C VAL A 165 10.48 -3.45 3.06
N PHE A 166 11.78 -3.47 3.36
CA PHE A 166 12.30 -3.19 4.70
C PHE A 166 12.96 -1.81 4.71
N LEU A 167 12.28 -0.82 5.29
CA LEU A 167 12.81 0.54 5.45
C LEU A 167 13.93 0.56 6.49
N ARG A 168 15.04 1.20 6.13
CA ARG A 168 16.21 1.38 7.00
C ARG A 168 16.27 2.80 7.54
N ARG A 169 17.06 2.98 8.59
CA ARG A 169 17.25 4.29 9.25
C ARG A 169 17.90 5.33 8.33
N ASP A 170 18.64 4.94 7.31
CA ASP A 170 19.24 5.86 6.32
C ASP A 170 18.28 6.21 5.16
N GLY A 171 17.01 5.82 5.24
CA GLY A 171 16.00 6.10 4.22
C GLY A 171 16.07 5.17 3.00
N SER A 172 17.07 4.29 2.93
CA SER A 172 17.10 3.19 1.95
C SER A 172 16.06 2.13 2.30
N SER A 173 15.81 1.22 1.35
CA SER A 173 14.97 0.06 1.59
C SER A 173 15.49 -1.17 0.90
N TYR A 174 15.34 -2.32 1.56
CA TYR A 174 15.60 -3.61 0.94
C TYR A 174 14.30 -4.19 0.37
N GLY A 175 14.35 -4.58 -0.91
CA GLY A 175 13.26 -5.29 -1.56
C GLY A 175 13.24 -6.77 -1.19
N THR A 176 12.06 -7.37 -1.21
CA THR A 176 11.85 -8.77 -0.83
C THR A 176 11.83 -9.73 -2.02
N GLU A 177 11.23 -9.32 -3.14
CA GLU A 177 10.92 -10.20 -4.28
C GLU A 177 11.67 -9.80 -5.55
N GLN A 178 12.04 -10.80 -6.36
CA GLN A 178 12.74 -10.65 -7.64
C GLN A 178 11.80 -10.46 -8.83
N ASN A 179 10.55 -10.89 -8.69
CA ASN A 179 9.46 -10.77 -9.67
C ASN A 179 8.16 -10.51 -8.91
N TYR A 180 7.15 -9.97 -9.58
CA TYR A 180 6.00 -9.37 -8.91
C TYR A 180 4.74 -10.22 -9.03
N TYR A 181 3.97 -10.28 -7.93
CA TYR A 181 2.68 -10.96 -7.87
C TYR A 181 1.55 -9.94 -7.92
N VAL A 182 1.11 -9.62 -9.14
CA VAL A 182 0.25 -8.47 -9.44
C VAL A 182 -1.19 -8.91 -9.66
N LYS A 183 -2.12 -7.97 -9.53
CA LYS A 183 -3.47 -8.15 -10.07
C LYS A 183 -3.46 -8.00 -11.59
N THR A 184 -4.37 -8.70 -12.25
CA THR A 184 -4.50 -8.68 -13.71
C THR A 184 -5.53 -7.70 -14.25
N ASP A 185 -6.29 -7.00 -13.40
CA ASP A 185 -7.30 -5.99 -13.76
C ASP A 185 -6.69 -4.72 -14.39
N VAL A 186 -6.07 -4.89 -15.55
CA VAL A 186 -5.17 -3.92 -16.17
C VAL A 186 -5.76 -3.41 -17.47
N ASP A 187 -5.94 -2.10 -17.55
CA ASP A 187 -6.31 -1.43 -18.81
C ASP A 187 -5.04 -1.07 -19.61
N PRO A 188 -4.83 -1.62 -20.81
CA PRO A 188 -3.62 -1.37 -21.60
C PRO A 188 -3.42 0.11 -21.95
N ARG A 189 -4.49 0.91 -21.98
CA ARG A 189 -4.41 2.35 -22.28
C ARG A 189 -3.68 3.13 -21.18
N PHE A 190 -3.77 2.65 -19.94
CA PHE A 190 -3.31 3.35 -18.75
C PHE A 190 -2.11 2.65 -18.09
N GLN A 191 -1.94 1.36 -18.33
CA GLN A 191 -0.97 0.51 -17.65
C GLN A 191 -0.12 -0.30 -18.66
N GLU A 192 0.41 0.38 -19.68
CA GLU A 192 1.21 -0.24 -20.77
C GLU A 192 2.28 -1.20 -20.25
N ALA A 193 3.08 -0.78 -19.26
CA ALA A 193 4.15 -1.59 -18.69
C ALA A 193 3.64 -2.89 -18.07
N MET A 194 2.53 -2.81 -17.33
CA MET A 194 1.93 -3.95 -16.68
C MET A 194 1.33 -4.90 -17.71
N TYR A 195 0.61 -4.37 -18.69
CA TYR A 195 0.04 -5.16 -19.78
C TYR A 195 1.12 -5.88 -20.60
N SER A 196 2.24 -5.20 -20.90
CA SER A 196 3.39 -5.82 -21.58
C SER A 196 3.97 -6.98 -20.78
N ALA A 197 3.98 -6.90 -19.45
CA ALA A 197 4.51 -7.97 -18.61
C ALA A 197 3.53 -9.14 -18.49
N LEU A 198 2.24 -8.85 -18.35
CA LEU A 198 1.15 -9.85 -18.25
C LEU A 198 0.95 -10.67 -19.52
N THR A 199 1.18 -10.06 -20.69
CA THR A 199 1.04 -10.73 -21.99
C THR A 199 2.33 -11.40 -22.48
N HIS A 200 3.43 -11.29 -21.72
CA HIS A 200 4.68 -11.94 -22.06
C HIS A 200 4.62 -13.45 -21.74
N PRO A 201 5.21 -14.35 -22.55
CA PRO A 201 5.20 -15.80 -22.31
C PRO A 201 5.81 -16.28 -20.99
N THR A 202 6.46 -15.40 -20.23
CA THR A 202 7.00 -15.72 -18.89
C THR A 202 6.00 -15.46 -17.77
N ALA A 203 4.85 -14.86 -18.05
CA ALA A 203 3.82 -14.61 -17.04
C ALA A 203 3.17 -15.93 -16.62
N LEU A 204 2.92 -16.09 -15.32
CA LEU A 204 2.16 -17.20 -14.75
C LEU A 204 0.85 -16.66 -14.24
N LEU A 205 -0.27 -17.16 -14.74
CA LEU A 205 -1.60 -16.58 -14.54
C LEU A 205 -2.43 -17.46 -13.61
N GLU A 206 -3.14 -16.84 -12.68
CA GLU A 206 -4.03 -17.48 -11.72
C GLU A 206 -5.41 -16.83 -11.80
N ASN A 207 -6.47 -17.63 -11.98
CA ASN A 207 -7.86 -17.18 -12.06
C ASN A 207 -8.14 -16.13 -13.15
N VAL A 208 -7.46 -16.24 -14.29
CA VAL A 208 -7.70 -15.40 -15.49
C VAL A 208 -8.57 -16.16 -16.49
N MET A 209 -9.52 -15.45 -17.10
CA MET A 209 -10.37 -16.03 -18.13
C MET A 209 -9.62 -16.22 -19.44
N VAL A 210 -9.74 -17.42 -20.02
CA VAL A 210 -9.16 -17.76 -21.31
C VAL A 210 -10.28 -18.27 -22.20
N ASN A 211 -10.43 -17.68 -23.39
CA ASN A 211 -11.47 -18.10 -24.32
C ASN A 211 -11.06 -19.35 -25.13
N HIS A 212 -11.98 -19.88 -25.94
CA HIS A 212 -11.75 -21.09 -26.74
C HIS A 212 -10.62 -20.99 -27.78
N LYS A 213 -10.11 -19.78 -28.07
CA LYS A 213 -8.97 -19.54 -28.96
C LYS A 213 -7.65 -19.40 -28.21
N GLY A 214 -7.67 -19.48 -26.87
CA GLY A 214 -6.49 -19.22 -26.03
C GLY A 214 -6.23 -17.74 -25.77
N GLU A 215 -7.17 -16.85 -26.09
CA GLU A 215 -7.02 -15.42 -25.84
C GLU A 215 -7.39 -15.10 -24.38
N LEU A 216 -6.57 -14.26 -23.73
CA LEU A 216 -6.77 -13.83 -22.36
C LEU A 216 -7.78 -12.69 -22.29
N ASP A 217 -8.72 -12.77 -21.35
CA ASP A 217 -9.59 -11.66 -20.98
C ASP A 217 -9.35 -11.28 -19.51
N PHE A 218 -8.59 -10.22 -19.31
CA PHE A 218 -8.18 -9.75 -17.98
C PHE A 218 -9.27 -9.01 -17.22
N LEU A 219 -10.30 -8.53 -17.92
CA LEU A 219 -11.39 -7.74 -17.33
C LEU A 219 -12.66 -8.58 -17.11
N ASP A 220 -12.61 -9.86 -17.47
CA ASP A 220 -13.70 -10.79 -17.22
C ASP A 220 -13.59 -11.39 -15.82
N GLU A 221 -14.45 -10.89 -14.93
CA GLU A 221 -14.46 -11.21 -13.51
C GLU A 221 -15.41 -12.37 -13.15
N ARG A 222 -15.85 -13.19 -14.13
CA ARG A 222 -16.79 -14.30 -13.88
C ARG A 222 -16.27 -15.35 -12.87
N LEU A 223 -14.96 -15.51 -12.74
CA LEU A 223 -14.32 -16.36 -11.71
C LEU A 223 -14.01 -15.60 -10.41
N GLY A 224 -14.13 -14.26 -10.43
CA GLY A 224 -13.83 -13.34 -9.34
C GLY A 224 -12.98 -12.14 -9.78
N GLU A 225 -13.01 -11.06 -8.99
CA GLU A 225 -12.28 -9.80 -9.23
C GLU A 225 -10.78 -9.85 -8.81
N ASN A 226 -10.27 -11.04 -8.51
CA ASN A 226 -8.92 -11.26 -7.98
C ASN A 226 -8.08 -12.15 -8.89
N GLY A 227 -8.19 -11.96 -10.21
CA GLY A 227 -7.22 -12.50 -11.15
C GLY A 227 -5.80 -12.03 -10.80
N ARG A 228 -4.84 -12.96 -10.77
CA ARG A 228 -3.45 -12.70 -10.37
C ARG A 228 -2.46 -13.21 -11.40
N ALA A 229 -1.27 -12.64 -11.35
CA ALA A 229 -0.15 -13.14 -12.13
C ALA A 229 1.18 -12.94 -11.43
N VAL A 230 2.09 -13.91 -11.60
CA VAL A 230 3.52 -13.65 -11.42
C VAL A 230 4.09 -13.13 -12.73
N ILE A 231 4.69 -11.94 -12.70
CA ILE A 231 5.29 -11.30 -13.86
C ILE A 231 6.79 -11.12 -13.70
N ASN A 232 7.54 -11.27 -14.79
CA ASN A 232 8.96 -10.94 -14.80
C ASN A 232 9.12 -9.41 -14.79
N ARG A 233 9.75 -8.86 -13.75
CA ARG A 233 9.89 -7.39 -13.60
C ARG A 233 10.63 -6.73 -14.76
N HIS A 234 11.55 -7.43 -15.42
CA HIS A 234 12.25 -6.91 -16.60
C HIS A 234 11.34 -6.77 -17.84
N GLN A 235 10.17 -7.41 -17.83
CA GLN A 235 9.15 -7.29 -18.88
C GLN A 235 8.15 -6.16 -18.61
N LEU A 236 8.26 -5.45 -17.48
CA LEU A 236 7.61 -4.15 -17.31
C LEU A 236 8.25 -3.18 -18.30
N LYS A 237 7.67 -3.09 -19.50
CA LYS A 237 8.24 -2.36 -20.63
C LYS A 237 7.25 -1.35 -21.17
N VAL A 238 7.74 -0.15 -21.46
CA VAL A 238 6.98 0.90 -22.13
C VAL A 238 7.55 1.16 -23.51
N LYS A 239 6.70 1.60 -24.43
CA LYS A 239 7.13 1.92 -25.78
C LYS A 239 7.72 3.33 -25.82
N ARG A 240 8.99 3.45 -26.20
CA ARG A 240 9.66 4.73 -26.45
C ARG A 240 10.12 4.77 -27.90
N GLY A 241 9.38 5.52 -28.73
CA GLY A 241 9.55 5.50 -30.18
C GLY A 241 9.33 4.10 -30.76
N LYS A 242 10.36 3.52 -31.38
CA LYS A 242 10.33 2.16 -31.97
C LYS A 242 10.80 1.06 -31.02
N LYS A 243 11.23 1.38 -29.79
CA LYS A 243 11.84 0.43 -28.86
C LYS A 243 10.95 0.19 -27.64
N TRP A 244 10.96 -1.04 -27.15
CA TRP A 244 10.42 -1.38 -25.83
C TRP A 244 11.53 -1.26 -24.80
N ILE A 245 11.30 -0.45 -23.77
CA ILE A 245 12.30 -0.15 -22.74
C ILE A 245 11.75 -0.57 -21.39
N SER A 246 12.55 -1.35 -20.65
CA SER A 246 12.18 -1.78 -19.31
C SER A 246 12.19 -0.60 -18.35
N ILE A 247 11.15 -0.52 -17.53
CA ILE A 247 11.03 0.44 -16.42
C ILE A 247 11.37 -0.24 -15.09
N CYS A 248 12.05 -1.37 -15.13
CA CYS A 248 12.60 -2.04 -13.96
C CYS A 248 13.83 -1.26 -13.47
N TYR A 249 13.89 -1.00 -12.16
CA TYR A 249 15.11 -0.49 -11.53
C TYR A 249 16.15 -1.61 -11.46
N GLU A 250 17.43 -1.26 -11.59
CA GLU A 250 18.52 -2.24 -11.64
C GLU A 250 18.57 -3.13 -10.39
N SER A 251 18.21 -2.56 -9.23
CA SER A 251 18.08 -3.26 -7.96
C SER A 251 16.61 -3.40 -7.54
N ILE A 252 16.33 -4.34 -6.65
CA ILE A 252 15.06 -4.39 -5.91
C ILE A 252 15.11 -3.51 -4.64
N ASN A 253 16.27 -2.96 -4.33
CA ASN A 253 16.52 -2.07 -3.19
C ASN A 253 16.53 -0.60 -3.65
N THR A 254 16.15 0.32 -2.77
CA THR A 254 16.35 1.76 -3.00
C THR A 254 17.64 2.23 -2.32
N PRO A 255 18.36 3.23 -2.89
CA PRO A 255 19.58 3.75 -2.30
C PRO A 255 19.27 4.58 -1.04
N PRO A 256 20.29 4.85 -0.20
CA PRO A 256 20.16 5.70 0.98
C PRO A 256 19.96 7.17 0.59
N ILE A 257 19.38 7.97 1.48
CA ILE A 257 18.98 9.36 1.20
C ILE A 257 20.16 10.28 0.86
N GLU A 258 21.37 9.94 1.30
CA GLU A 258 22.62 10.64 1.01
C GLU A 258 22.94 10.63 -0.49
N GLU A 259 22.52 9.58 -1.20
CA GLU A 259 22.69 9.41 -2.64
C GLU A 259 21.51 9.98 -3.46
N LEU A 260 20.49 10.50 -2.79
CA LEU A 260 19.25 10.99 -3.38
C LEU A 260 19.06 12.49 -3.18
N ASP A 261 18.26 13.10 -4.04
CA ASP A 261 17.78 14.47 -3.83
C ASP A 261 16.64 14.51 -2.81
N GLY A 262 15.90 13.40 -2.67
CA GLY A 262 14.95 13.23 -1.58
C GLY A 262 14.29 11.85 -1.54
N ILE A 263 13.53 11.62 -0.47
CA ILE A 263 12.63 10.48 -0.33
C ILE A 263 11.20 10.97 -0.20
N VAL A 264 10.25 10.19 -0.72
CA VAL A 264 8.83 10.52 -0.73
C VAL A 264 8.05 9.37 -0.14
N PHE A 265 7.27 9.64 0.90
CA PHE A 265 6.24 8.73 1.40
C PHE A 265 4.88 9.17 0.86
N ALA A 266 4.36 8.41 -0.11
CA ALA A 266 3.11 8.67 -0.81
C ALA A 266 2.00 7.74 -0.32
N PHE A 267 1.00 8.29 0.35
CA PHE A 267 -0.16 7.56 0.86
C PHE A 267 -1.32 7.62 -0.14
N ILE A 268 -1.72 6.48 -0.68
CA ILE A 268 -2.78 6.37 -1.67
C ILE A 268 -4.06 5.89 -1.00
N THR A 269 -5.04 6.79 -0.95
CA THR A 269 -6.37 6.50 -0.43
C THR A 269 -7.37 6.46 -1.57
N ARG A 270 -8.45 5.71 -1.41
CA ARG A 270 -9.61 5.77 -2.29
C ARG A 270 -10.79 6.24 -1.46
N ARG A 271 -11.20 7.51 -1.65
CA ARG A 271 -12.39 8.09 -1.01
C ARG A 271 -13.15 8.91 -2.04
N ASN A 272 -14.48 8.81 -2.01
CA ASN A 272 -15.34 9.36 -3.04
C ASN A 272 -16.10 10.64 -2.61
N THR A 273 -15.89 11.09 -1.37
CA THR A 273 -16.64 12.19 -0.74
C THR A 273 -15.88 13.53 -0.80
N ILE A 274 -15.30 13.99 0.31
CA ILE A 274 -14.73 15.35 0.47
C ILE A 274 -13.20 15.40 0.40
N MET A 275 -12.54 14.26 0.18
CA MET A 275 -11.08 14.18 0.20
C MET A 275 -10.50 14.79 -1.09
N PRO A 276 -9.60 15.79 -1.00
CA PRO A 276 -8.98 16.39 -2.19
C PRO A 276 -8.10 15.37 -2.92
N PHE A 277 -7.89 15.58 -4.21
CA PHE A 277 -7.09 14.67 -5.03
C PHE A 277 -5.62 14.57 -4.61
N ALA A 278 -5.01 15.67 -4.16
CA ALA A 278 -3.64 15.66 -3.71
C ALA A 278 -3.42 16.60 -2.53
N GLN A 279 -2.59 16.16 -1.58
CA GLN A 279 -2.24 16.90 -0.38
C GLN A 279 -0.74 16.83 -0.12
N ARG A 280 -0.16 17.91 0.40
CA ARG A 280 1.15 17.92 1.05
C ARG A 280 0.97 17.82 2.56
N LEU A 281 1.77 16.96 3.18
CA LEU A 281 1.72 16.68 4.60
C LEU A 281 3.02 17.14 5.28
N THR A 282 2.93 17.63 6.51
CA THR A 282 4.11 17.75 7.38
C THR A 282 4.64 16.36 7.78
N PRO A 283 5.86 16.23 8.32
CA PRO A 283 6.35 14.95 8.85
C PRO A 283 5.42 14.31 9.87
N GLU A 284 4.87 15.10 10.79
CA GLU A 284 3.90 14.65 11.79
C GLU A 284 2.63 14.12 11.12
N GLN A 285 2.09 14.88 10.16
CA GLN A 285 0.92 14.45 9.39
C GLN A 285 1.20 13.21 8.55
N GLY A 286 2.43 13.03 8.06
CA GLY A 286 2.88 11.81 7.38
C GLY A 286 2.87 10.60 8.31
N VAL A 287 3.31 10.76 9.56
CA VAL A 287 3.18 9.69 10.57
C VAL A 287 1.72 9.39 10.88
N LEU A 288 0.86 10.42 10.99
CA LEU A 288 -0.58 10.21 11.21
C LEU A 288 -1.26 9.54 10.01
N ALA A 289 -0.82 9.82 8.79
CA ALA A 289 -1.29 9.13 7.59
C ALA A 289 -0.89 7.65 7.59
N TYR A 290 0.32 7.32 8.07
CA TYR A 290 0.75 5.93 8.30
C TYR A 290 -0.06 5.27 9.42
N LEU A 291 -0.27 5.96 10.56
CA LEU A 291 -1.10 5.48 11.66
C LEU A 291 -2.52 5.13 11.17
N TRP A 292 -3.21 6.06 10.50
CA TRP A 292 -4.60 5.84 10.13
C TRP A 292 -4.79 4.93 8.91
N GLY A 293 -3.82 4.90 7.98
CA GLY A 293 -3.85 4.09 6.76
C GLY A 293 -5.25 4.01 6.13
N GLU A 294 -5.85 5.17 5.90
CA GLU A 294 -7.29 5.29 5.71
C GLU A 294 -7.71 5.13 4.24
N SER A 295 -8.83 4.44 4.00
CA SER A 295 -9.52 4.33 2.71
C SER A 295 -11.03 4.20 2.91
N THR A 296 -11.76 3.82 1.85
CA THR A 296 -13.19 3.45 1.91
C THR A 296 -13.47 2.14 1.19
N HIS A 297 -14.44 1.37 1.69
CA HIS A 297 -15.01 0.24 0.95
C HIS A 297 -15.82 0.75 -0.24
N SER A 298 -15.75 0.04 -1.37
CA SER A 298 -16.49 0.38 -2.58
C SER A 298 -17.62 -0.62 -2.83
N PHE A 299 -18.65 -0.20 -3.59
CA PHE A 299 -19.69 -1.09 -4.06
C PHE A 299 -19.19 -2.24 -4.95
N ALA A 300 -18.03 -2.08 -5.61
CA ALA A 300 -17.44 -3.15 -6.41
C ALA A 300 -16.88 -4.25 -5.49
N THR A 301 -16.13 -3.85 -4.46
CA THR A 301 -15.43 -4.79 -3.59
C THR A 301 -16.30 -5.45 -2.54
N VAL A 302 -17.15 -4.66 -1.86
CA VAL A 302 -17.93 -5.09 -0.69
C VAL A 302 -19.23 -4.26 -0.67
N PRO A 303 -20.25 -4.63 -1.46
CA PRO A 303 -21.48 -3.84 -1.63
C PRO A 303 -22.14 -3.38 -0.33
N GLU A 304 -22.19 -4.26 0.67
CA GLU A 304 -22.79 -4.02 1.97
C GLU A 304 -22.01 -3.00 2.81
N LYS A 305 -20.68 -2.97 2.68
CA LYS A 305 -19.81 -2.02 3.38
C LYS A 305 -19.51 -0.77 2.58
N ALA A 306 -20.04 -0.63 1.37
CA ALA A 306 -19.75 0.52 0.50
C ALA A 306 -19.89 1.87 1.23
N GLY A 307 -18.90 2.75 1.03
CA GLY A 307 -18.82 4.05 1.69
C GLY A 307 -18.22 4.04 3.10
N GLU A 308 -18.15 2.88 3.77
CA GLU A 308 -17.56 2.79 5.11
C GLU A 308 -16.06 3.06 5.07
N SER A 309 -15.59 3.81 6.07
CA SER A 309 -14.18 4.08 6.26
C SER A 309 -13.44 2.83 6.74
N VAL A 310 -12.32 2.51 6.10
CA VAL A 310 -11.39 1.46 6.55
C VAL A 310 -10.11 2.11 7.02
N ARG A 311 -9.55 1.62 8.12
CA ARG A 311 -8.28 2.11 8.70
C ARG A 311 -7.44 0.91 9.12
N ILE A 312 -6.21 0.86 8.64
CA ILE A 312 -5.27 -0.23 8.88
C ILE A 312 -3.88 0.41 8.99
N VAL A 313 -3.16 0.22 10.08
CA VAL A 313 -1.83 0.83 10.27
C VAL A 313 -0.93 0.47 9.09
N GLY A 314 -0.30 1.49 8.50
CA GLY A 314 0.59 1.35 7.35
C GLY A 314 -0.07 0.81 6.08
N MET A 315 -1.40 0.68 6.06
CA MET A 315 -2.15 -0.03 5.01
C MET A 315 -1.65 -1.48 4.86
N ASP A 316 -1.28 -2.11 5.99
CA ASP A 316 -0.63 -3.41 6.07
C ASP A 316 -1.48 -4.41 6.89
N ASP A 317 -2.19 -5.29 6.19
CA ASP A 317 -2.99 -6.37 6.79
C ASP A 317 -2.11 -7.49 7.40
N PHE A 318 -0.79 -7.43 7.25
CA PHE A 318 0.13 -8.53 7.54
C PHE A 318 1.04 -8.25 8.74
N ILE A 319 0.73 -7.23 9.53
CA ILE A 319 1.46 -6.90 10.76
C ILE A 319 1.32 -8.04 11.77
N ILE A 320 2.44 -8.58 12.23
CA ILE A 320 2.50 -9.53 13.34
C ILE A 320 2.76 -8.75 14.63
N GLY A 321 1.86 -8.88 15.60
CA GLY A 321 1.97 -8.26 16.91
C GLY A 321 1.37 -6.85 16.98
N ALA A 322 1.85 -6.06 17.94
CA ALA A 322 1.22 -4.80 18.33
C ALA A 322 1.47 -3.68 17.30
N GLN A 323 0.39 -3.20 16.63
CA GLN A 323 0.50 -2.24 15.53
C GLN A 323 1.04 -0.87 15.96
N GLY A 324 0.73 -0.42 17.19
CA GLY A 324 1.24 0.84 17.73
C GLY A 324 2.77 0.91 17.78
N ARG A 325 3.46 -0.24 17.95
CA ARG A 325 4.92 -0.31 17.91
C ARG A 325 5.49 -0.01 16.53
N LYS A 326 4.82 -0.44 15.44
CA LYS A 326 5.27 -0.10 14.07
C LYS A 326 5.16 1.40 13.81
N VAL A 327 4.09 2.05 14.28
CA VAL A 327 3.94 3.51 14.16
C VAL A 327 5.04 4.24 14.93
N ASN A 328 5.40 3.77 16.13
CA ASN A 328 6.51 4.35 16.89
C ASN A 328 7.84 4.28 16.13
N VAL A 329 8.15 3.12 15.54
CA VAL A 329 9.38 2.94 14.74
C VAL A 329 9.35 3.82 13.48
N PHE A 330 8.20 3.91 12.79
CA PHE A 330 8.04 4.79 11.64
C PHE A 330 8.27 6.26 12.02
N TYR A 331 7.68 6.70 13.15
CA TYR A 331 7.92 8.04 13.70
C TYR A 331 9.40 8.29 13.95
N ASP A 332 10.10 7.37 14.62
CA ASP A 332 11.51 7.55 14.95
C ASP A 332 12.39 7.61 13.70
N ILE A 333 12.14 6.78 12.70
CA ILE A 333 12.88 6.80 11.42
C ILE A 333 12.61 8.11 10.68
N VAL A 334 11.35 8.52 10.56
CA VAL A 334 10.94 9.73 9.84
C VAL A 334 11.54 10.98 10.48
N MET A 335 11.39 11.12 11.80
CA MET A 335 11.85 12.32 12.50
C MET A 335 13.37 12.42 12.49
N ASP A 336 14.08 11.29 12.62
CA ASP A 336 15.54 11.25 12.48
C ASP A 336 15.99 11.62 11.05
N LEU A 337 15.34 11.12 10.02
CA LEU A 337 15.66 11.47 8.63
C LEU A 337 15.40 12.95 8.33
N VAL A 338 14.29 13.51 8.82
CA VAL A 338 13.98 14.94 8.67
C VAL A 338 15.01 15.79 9.39
N HIS A 339 15.46 15.36 10.56
CA HIS A 339 16.49 16.07 11.33
C HIS A 339 17.85 16.04 10.63
N ARG A 340 18.29 14.88 10.15
CA ARG A 340 19.59 14.72 9.46
C ARG A 340 19.62 15.29 8.05
N TYR A 341 18.49 15.27 7.34
CA TYR A 341 18.35 15.77 5.97
C TYR A 341 17.18 16.76 5.82
N PRO A 342 17.30 17.96 6.39
CA PRO A 342 16.26 18.98 6.29
C PRO A 342 15.91 19.26 4.83
N GLY A 343 14.61 19.18 4.52
CA GLY A 343 14.08 19.46 3.18
C GLY A 343 14.19 18.32 2.16
N LYS A 344 14.74 17.15 2.52
CA LYS A 344 14.82 15.99 1.63
C LYS A 344 13.75 14.91 1.86
N VAL A 345 12.97 15.00 2.93
CA VAL A 345 11.93 14.01 3.25
C VAL A 345 10.55 14.61 3.01
N HIS A 346 9.78 14.00 2.13
CA HIS A 346 8.49 14.53 1.68
C HIS A 346 7.35 13.55 1.93
N PHE A 347 6.17 14.09 2.24
CA PHE A 347 4.96 13.32 2.52
C PHE A 347 3.80 13.85 1.69
N PHE A 348 3.17 12.95 0.94
CA PHE A 348 2.02 13.29 0.09
C PHE A 348 0.89 12.30 0.30
N GLN A 349 -0.34 12.79 0.21
CA GLN A 349 -1.53 11.93 0.18
C GLN A 349 -2.29 12.16 -1.13
N TYR A 350 -2.58 11.07 -1.83
CA TYR A 350 -3.27 11.07 -3.11
C TYR A 350 -4.59 10.33 -2.99
N ASN A 351 -5.69 11.00 -3.35
CA ASN A 351 -7.01 10.38 -3.43
C ASN A 351 -7.28 9.91 -4.85
N THR A 352 -7.15 8.60 -5.10
CA THR A 352 -7.48 7.95 -6.37
C THR A 352 -8.96 7.60 -6.49
N GLY A 353 -9.76 7.97 -5.49
CA GLY A 353 -11.20 7.83 -5.50
C GLY A 353 -11.87 8.83 -6.42
N GLY A 354 -12.59 9.77 -5.82
CA GLY A 354 -13.37 10.77 -6.54
C GLY A 354 -13.99 11.78 -5.59
N MET A 355 -14.87 12.62 -6.11
CA MET A 355 -15.61 13.61 -5.34
C MET A 355 -17.09 13.58 -5.69
N GLY A 356 -17.95 13.91 -4.72
CA GLY A 356 -19.37 14.09 -4.97
C GLY A 356 -20.23 12.85 -4.76
N GLU A 357 -19.69 11.72 -4.30
CA GLU A 357 -20.53 10.56 -3.99
C GLU A 357 -21.51 10.84 -2.85
N ILE A 358 -22.76 10.35 -2.99
CA ILE A 358 -23.77 10.32 -1.94
C ILE A 358 -24.32 8.90 -1.86
N ILE A 359 -24.22 8.32 -0.67
CA ILE A 359 -24.80 7.02 -0.33
C ILE A 359 -25.81 7.27 0.79
N GLU A 360 -27.08 6.96 0.51
CA GLU A 360 -28.12 6.94 1.53
C GLU A 360 -28.14 5.59 2.22
N VAL A 361 -28.31 5.60 3.54
CA VAL A 361 -28.51 4.40 4.35
C VAL A 361 -29.96 4.41 4.82
N ASP A 362 -30.71 3.40 4.42
CA ASP A 362 -32.06 3.16 4.95
C ASP A 362 -31.95 2.82 6.44
N GLN A 363 -32.50 3.68 7.29
CA GLN A 363 -32.34 3.55 8.74
C GLN A 363 -33.05 2.31 9.33
N ALA A 364 -34.08 1.78 8.67
CA ALA A 364 -34.83 0.63 9.15
C ALA A 364 -34.14 -0.70 8.79
N THR A 365 -33.47 -0.75 7.64
CA THR A 365 -32.92 -1.99 7.07
C THR A 365 -31.40 -2.01 6.99
N GLY A 366 -30.73 -0.87 7.19
CA GLY A 366 -29.29 -0.68 6.97
C GLY A 366 -28.87 -0.76 5.50
N LYS A 367 -29.82 -0.88 4.56
CA LYS A 367 -29.50 -0.99 3.14
C LYS A 367 -28.93 0.31 2.60
N LYS A 368 -27.85 0.18 1.84
CA LYS A 368 -27.17 1.31 1.20
C LYS A 368 -27.66 1.50 -0.23
N LYS A 369 -27.95 2.74 -0.59
CA LYS A 369 -28.37 3.15 -1.93
C LYS A 369 -27.44 4.24 -2.44
N LEU A 370 -26.79 3.99 -3.57
CA LEU A 370 -25.99 4.99 -4.27
C LEU A 370 -26.92 6.02 -4.93
N VAL A 371 -26.97 7.23 -4.38
CA VAL A 371 -27.80 8.34 -4.88
C VAL A 371 -27.06 9.13 -5.96
N ARG A 372 -25.77 9.38 -5.74
CA ARG A 372 -24.91 10.08 -6.68
C ARG A 372 -23.57 9.38 -6.78
N LYS A 373 -23.14 9.08 -8.00
CA LYS A 373 -21.81 8.53 -8.28
C LYS A 373 -20.75 9.61 -8.09
N ALA A 374 -19.57 9.22 -7.62
CA ALA A 374 -18.42 10.11 -7.57
C ALA A 374 -17.95 10.50 -8.97
N GLU A 375 -17.56 11.77 -9.15
CA GLU A 375 -16.67 12.18 -10.22
C GLU A 375 -15.26 11.67 -9.92
N ARG A 376 -14.80 10.71 -10.72
CA ARG A 376 -13.48 10.09 -10.56
C ARG A 376 -12.39 11.09 -10.96
N VAL A 377 -11.27 11.05 -10.24
CA VAL A 377 -10.08 11.78 -10.67
C VAL A 377 -9.58 11.23 -12.02
N PRO A 378 -9.40 12.07 -13.05
CA PRO A 378 -8.78 11.61 -14.29
C PRO A 378 -7.35 11.12 -14.03
N ILE A 379 -6.96 10.02 -14.66
CA ILE A 379 -5.62 9.44 -14.46
C ILE A 379 -4.50 10.40 -14.87
N ASP A 380 -4.66 11.13 -15.98
CA ASP A 380 -3.68 12.11 -16.42
C ASP A 380 -3.54 13.28 -15.45
N LEU A 381 -4.65 13.69 -14.82
CA LEU A 381 -4.62 14.69 -13.75
C LEU A 381 -3.87 14.17 -12.53
N MET A 382 -4.16 12.95 -12.06
CA MET A 382 -3.44 12.36 -10.93
C MET A 382 -1.94 12.18 -11.22
N ALA A 383 -1.58 11.81 -12.45
CA ALA A 383 -0.20 11.75 -12.91
C ALA A 383 0.48 13.13 -12.89
N ALA A 384 -0.22 14.17 -13.36
CA ALA A 384 0.25 15.56 -13.30
C ALA A 384 0.45 16.02 -11.86
N LEU A 385 -0.47 15.71 -10.94
CA LEU A 385 -0.37 16.06 -9.51
C LEU A 385 0.87 15.44 -8.86
N GLN A 386 1.10 14.14 -9.09
CA GLN A 386 2.30 13.45 -8.59
C GLN A 386 3.58 14.04 -9.19
N ARG A 387 3.58 14.27 -10.51
CA ARG A 387 4.71 14.90 -11.21
C ARG A 387 5.00 16.29 -10.67
N ALA A 388 3.98 17.11 -10.43
CA ALA A 388 4.15 18.48 -9.95
C ALA A 388 4.66 18.57 -8.51
N HIS A 389 4.25 17.65 -7.64
CA HIS A 389 4.86 17.50 -6.33
C HIS A 389 6.36 17.17 -6.42
N LEU A 390 6.74 16.25 -7.31
CA LEU A 390 8.15 15.86 -7.49
C LEU A 390 8.98 16.98 -8.14
N ARG A 391 8.39 17.74 -9.07
CA ARG A 391 9.03 18.90 -9.74
C ARG A 391 9.09 20.15 -8.85
N GLY A 392 8.27 20.22 -7.80
CA GLY A 392 8.17 21.37 -6.91
C GLY A 392 7.38 22.56 -7.48
N ASN A 393 6.41 22.31 -8.38
CA ASN A 393 5.57 23.35 -9.01
C ASN A 393 4.06 23.17 -8.78
N ALA A 394 3.66 22.31 -7.84
CA ALA A 394 2.28 22.28 -7.38
C ALA A 394 2.00 23.53 -6.52
N GLU A 395 0.85 24.16 -6.75
CA GLU A 395 0.36 25.27 -5.93
C GLU A 395 -0.53 24.73 -4.81
N HIS A 396 -0.21 25.10 -3.57
CA HIS A 396 -0.90 24.64 -2.38
C HIS A 396 -1.69 25.74 -1.68
N ALA A 397 -2.81 25.36 -1.06
CA ALA A 397 -3.54 26.22 -0.13
C ALA A 397 -3.94 25.44 1.13
N PRO A 398 -4.13 26.11 2.28
CA PRO A 398 -4.62 25.46 3.48
C PRO A 398 -5.97 24.75 3.26
N GLY A 399 -6.02 23.47 3.61
CA GLY A 399 -7.18 22.62 3.47
C GLY A 399 -8.03 22.52 4.74
N ARG A 400 -9.29 22.09 4.56
CA ARG A 400 -10.25 21.88 5.67
C ARG A 400 -9.85 20.75 6.60
N LEU A 401 -9.11 19.76 6.10
CA LEU A 401 -8.58 18.64 6.89
C LEU A 401 -7.24 18.96 7.59
N GLY A 402 -6.85 20.24 7.67
CA GLY A 402 -5.64 20.68 8.38
C GLY A 402 -4.32 20.47 7.61
N THR A 403 -4.37 19.83 6.46
CA THR A 403 -3.26 19.61 5.53
C THR A 403 -3.25 20.70 4.45
N GLU A 404 -2.23 20.72 3.60
CA GLU A 404 -2.17 21.61 2.45
C GLU A 404 -2.71 20.90 1.20
N TYR A 405 -3.72 21.47 0.56
CA TYR A 405 -4.33 20.91 -0.64
C TYR A 405 -3.65 21.46 -1.87
N VAL A 406 -3.44 20.62 -2.89
CA VAL A 406 -3.12 21.15 -4.22
C VAL A 406 -4.36 21.83 -4.76
N VAL A 407 -4.24 23.10 -5.17
CA VAL A 407 -5.32 23.89 -5.77
C VAL A 407 -5.12 24.12 -7.26
N ARG A 408 -3.87 24.09 -7.71
CA ARG A 408 -3.52 24.21 -9.12
C ARG A 408 -2.25 23.42 -9.42
N CYS A 409 -2.20 22.81 -10.60
CA CYS A 409 -1.07 22.01 -11.06
C CYS A 409 -1.00 22.02 -12.58
N GLU A 410 0.16 22.38 -13.15
CA GLU A 410 0.43 22.34 -14.59
C GLU A 410 -0.68 22.97 -15.46
N GLY A 411 -1.19 24.12 -15.02
CA GLY A 411 -2.26 24.84 -15.73
C GLY A 411 -3.68 24.34 -15.47
N VAL A 412 -3.85 23.22 -14.75
CA VAL A 412 -5.17 22.73 -14.33
C VAL A 412 -5.54 23.34 -12.99
N ASP A 413 -6.68 24.04 -12.97
CA ASP A 413 -7.33 24.56 -11.77
C ASP A 413 -8.25 23.48 -11.17
N LEU A 414 -8.08 23.17 -9.87
CA LEU A 414 -8.83 22.12 -9.19
C LEU A 414 -10.14 22.61 -8.54
N SER A 415 -10.51 23.88 -8.69
CA SER A 415 -11.75 24.46 -8.13
C SER A 415 -13.02 23.78 -8.64
N ALA A 416 -12.97 23.11 -9.79
CA ALA A 416 -14.05 22.26 -10.29
C ALA A 416 -14.39 21.11 -9.31
N TRP A 417 -13.39 20.66 -8.55
CA TRP A 417 -13.51 19.66 -7.49
C TRP A 417 -13.42 20.28 -6.09
N ASP A 418 -13.93 21.50 -5.90
CA ASP A 418 -14.21 21.98 -4.55
C ASP A 418 -15.47 21.26 -4.03
N PRO A 419 -15.43 20.57 -2.87
CA PRO A 419 -16.61 19.92 -2.32
C PRO A 419 -17.81 20.85 -2.13
N ALA A 420 -17.62 22.18 -2.00
CA ALA A 420 -18.71 23.16 -1.94
C ALA A 420 -19.58 23.21 -3.21
N ARG A 421 -19.08 22.68 -4.34
CA ARG A 421 -19.87 22.50 -5.57
C ARG A 421 -20.75 21.26 -5.56
N PHE A 422 -20.44 20.30 -4.68
CA PHE A 422 -21.12 19.01 -4.62
C PHE A 422 -22.05 18.88 -3.42
N TYR A 423 -21.76 19.59 -2.33
CA TYR A 423 -22.38 19.40 -1.03
C TYR A 423 -22.72 20.74 -0.39
N SER A 424 -23.76 20.77 0.45
CA SER A 424 -23.98 21.90 1.35
C SER A 424 -22.88 21.97 2.42
N GLN A 425 -22.75 23.13 3.09
CA GLN A 425 -21.76 23.26 4.16
C GLN A 425 -22.04 22.29 5.31
N GLU A 426 -23.30 22.03 5.63
CA GLU A 426 -23.72 21.07 6.66
C GLU A 426 -23.30 19.64 6.30
N GLN A 427 -23.44 19.25 5.03
CA GLN A 427 -22.98 17.94 4.55
C GLN A 427 -21.46 17.81 4.62
N ILE A 428 -20.73 18.86 4.25
CA ILE A 428 -19.26 18.89 4.36
C ILE A 428 -18.85 18.72 5.81
N ASP A 429 -19.45 19.51 6.71
CA ASP A 429 -19.21 19.49 8.14
C ASP A 429 -19.49 18.11 8.73
N ALA A 430 -20.57 17.45 8.31
CA ALA A 430 -20.89 16.07 8.70
C ALA A 430 -19.81 15.06 8.25
N TYR A 431 -19.35 15.12 6.99
CA TYR A 431 -18.28 14.25 6.51
C TYR A 431 -16.96 14.49 7.24
N VAL A 432 -16.63 15.74 7.57
CA VAL A 432 -15.43 16.05 8.37
C VAL A 432 -15.58 15.48 9.78
N ALA A 433 -16.75 15.66 10.42
CA ALA A 433 -17.01 15.15 11.76
C ALA A 433 -16.92 13.62 11.82
N GLU A 434 -17.48 12.91 10.85
CA GLU A 434 -17.38 11.44 10.72
C GLU A 434 -15.91 10.99 10.61
N LEU A 435 -15.15 11.65 9.74
CA LEU A 435 -13.74 11.33 9.52
C LEU A 435 -12.89 11.60 10.77
N VAL A 436 -13.14 12.70 11.48
CA VAL A 436 -12.47 13.02 12.75
C VAL A 436 -12.81 11.99 13.84
N ALA A 437 -14.09 11.67 14.00
CA ALA A 437 -14.54 10.69 15.00
C ALA A 437 -13.92 9.31 14.74
N GLY A 438 -13.93 8.85 13.49
CA GLY A 438 -13.34 7.56 13.11
C GLY A 438 -11.82 7.52 13.30
N ARG A 439 -11.11 8.60 12.97
CA ARG A 439 -9.66 8.69 13.21
C ARG A 439 -9.32 8.73 14.70
N ARG A 440 -10.16 9.36 15.52
CA ARG A 440 -9.98 9.39 16.99
C ARG A 440 -10.16 8.00 17.57
N ALA A 441 -11.29 7.35 17.28
CA ALA A 441 -11.57 6.00 17.76
C ALA A 441 -10.45 5.02 17.38
N PHE A 442 -9.98 5.06 16.13
CA PHE A 442 -8.87 4.23 15.68
C PHE A 442 -7.54 4.58 16.37
N THR A 443 -7.28 5.86 16.63
CA THR A 443 -6.08 6.28 17.38
C THR A 443 -6.10 5.68 18.79
N ASP A 444 -7.25 5.71 19.46
CA ASP A 444 -7.40 5.18 20.82
C ASP A 444 -7.26 3.65 20.83
N GLU A 445 -7.83 2.96 19.83
CA GLU A 445 -7.63 1.52 19.64
C GLU A 445 -6.14 1.16 19.47
N ILE A 446 -5.40 1.90 18.64
CA ILE A 446 -3.97 1.65 18.43
C ILE A 446 -3.14 2.08 19.66
N ALA A 447 -3.64 3.00 20.50
CA ALA A 447 -3.01 3.35 21.78
C ALA A 447 -2.93 2.16 22.73
N ASP A 448 -3.99 1.34 22.79
CA ASP A 448 -4.01 0.11 23.58
C ASP A 448 -3.02 -0.96 23.04
N GLN A 449 -2.58 -0.80 21.78
CA GLN A 449 -1.55 -1.61 21.14
C GLN A 449 -0.13 -1.00 21.25
N GLY A 450 0.10 -0.15 22.25
CA GLY A 450 1.44 0.37 22.57
C GLY A 450 1.91 1.54 21.70
N LEU A 451 0.99 2.32 21.13
CA LEU A 451 1.33 3.61 20.53
C LEU A 451 1.87 4.57 21.60
N ARG A 452 2.93 5.31 21.30
CA ARG A 452 3.48 6.28 22.26
C ARG A 452 2.49 7.41 22.55
N LYS A 453 2.48 7.85 23.80
CA LYS A 453 1.56 8.90 24.30
C LYS A 453 1.74 10.25 23.61
N ASP A 454 2.95 10.59 23.17
CA ASP A 454 3.21 11.82 22.43
C ASP A 454 2.62 11.78 21.02
N ILE A 455 2.63 10.61 20.36
CA ILE A 455 1.96 10.42 19.07
C ILE A 455 0.42 10.47 19.25
N VAL A 456 -0.12 9.90 20.32
CA VAL A 456 -1.55 10.01 20.66
C VAL A 456 -1.94 11.48 20.86
N ALA A 457 -1.16 12.22 21.66
CA ALA A 457 -1.40 13.64 21.91
C ALA A 457 -1.31 14.47 20.62
N LEU A 458 -0.33 14.17 19.76
CA LEU A 458 -0.20 14.76 18.43
C LEU A 458 -1.45 14.51 17.57
N ALA A 459 -1.90 13.26 17.50
CA ALA A 459 -3.09 12.86 16.74
C ALA A 459 -4.34 13.58 17.24
N HIS A 460 -4.59 13.58 18.55
CA HIS A 460 -5.74 14.25 19.15
C HIS A 460 -5.70 15.76 18.94
N LYS A 461 -4.53 16.40 19.10
CA LYS A 461 -4.34 17.83 18.83
C LYS A 461 -4.69 18.19 17.37
N GLU A 462 -4.23 17.38 16.42
CA GLU A 462 -4.55 17.57 15.00
C GLU A 462 -6.04 17.41 14.72
N LEU A 463 -6.68 16.40 15.34
CA LEU A 463 -8.11 16.14 15.21
C LEU A 463 -8.96 17.24 15.85
N ASP A 464 -8.58 17.76 17.02
CA ASP A 464 -9.24 18.89 17.68
C ASP A 464 -9.16 20.16 16.83
N ARG A 465 -8.00 20.40 16.20
CA ARG A 465 -7.81 21.52 15.27
C ARG A 465 -8.73 21.43 14.05
N ILE A 466 -8.96 20.23 13.53
CA ILE A 466 -9.89 20.00 12.41
C ILE A 466 -11.34 20.19 12.89
N ALA A 467 -11.71 19.58 14.03
CA ALA A 467 -13.05 19.67 14.59
C ALA A 467 -13.46 21.10 14.97
N GLY A 468 -12.54 21.89 15.52
CA GLY A 468 -12.80 23.28 15.92
C GLY A 468 -13.11 24.24 14.75
N ARG A 469 -12.93 23.80 13.50
CA ARG A 469 -13.27 24.56 12.29
C ARG A 469 -14.68 24.27 11.77
N ILE A 470 -15.37 23.27 12.33
CA ILE A 470 -16.72 22.86 11.94
C ILE A 470 -17.74 23.82 12.58
N SER A 471 -18.78 24.23 11.83
CA SER A 471 -19.86 25.04 12.39
C SER A 471 -20.63 24.27 13.48
N ALA A 472 -20.95 24.91 14.60
CA ALA A 472 -21.68 24.30 15.73
C ALA A 472 -23.11 23.80 15.38
N LYS A 473 -23.58 24.04 14.15
CA LYS A 473 -24.89 23.62 13.63
C LYS A 473 -24.89 22.29 12.87
N ALA A 474 -23.78 21.56 12.82
CA ALA A 474 -23.70 20.28 12.12
C ALA A 474 -24.64 19.24 12.78
N GLU A 475 -25.77 18.95 12.13
CA GLU A 475 -26.59 17.79 12.49
C GLU A 475 -25.80 16.51 12.19
N ARG A 476 -25.81 15.56 13.15
CA ARG A 476 -25.15 14.26 12.99
C ARG A 476 -26.06 13.38 12.13
N TRP A 477 -25.71 13.17 10.87
CA TRP A 477 -26.51 12.34 9.94
C TRP A 477 -26.31 10.82 10.09
N ALA A 478 -25.59 10.38 11.13
CA ALA A 478 -25.58 9.00 11.59
C ALA A 478 -25.22 8.97 13.08
N GLU A 479 -26.00 8.24 13.89
CA GLU A 479 -25.52 7.82 15.20
C GLU A 479 -24.28 6.94 14.99
N ALA A 480 -23.24 7.16 15.80
CA ALA A 480 -22.09 6.27 15.83
C ALA A 480 -22.63 4.87 16.16
N GLN A 481 -22.59 3.94 15.20
CA GLN A 481 -22.83 2.55 15.51
C GLN A 481 -21.83 2.18 16.60
N ALA A 482 -22.35 1.72 17.75
CA ALA A 482 -21.53 0.98 18.68
C ALA A 482 -20.94 -0.19 17.88
N LEU A 483 -19.62 -0.15 17.66
CA LEU A 483 -18.87 -1.29 17.16
C LEU A 483 -19.33 -2.50 17.97
N THR A 484 -20.09 -3.39 17.34
CA THR A 484 -20.45 -4.64 17.95
C THR A 484 -19.17 -5.46 17.96
N LEU A 485 -18.44 -5.33 19.07
CA LEU A 485 -17.30 -6.16 19.38
C LEU A 485 -17.79 -7.61 19.28
N THR A 486 -17.43 -8.28 18.19
CA THR A 486 -17.34 -9.74 18.25
C THR A 486 -16.12 -10.01 19.11
N ALA A 487 -16.37 -10.14 20.41
CA ALA A 487 -15.39 -10.66 21.33
C ALA A 487 -14.98 -12.03 20.76
N ALA A 488 -13.76 -12.12 20.24
CA ALA A 488 -13.05 -13.37 20.28
C ALA A 488 -12.85 -13.66 21.77
N GLU A 489 -13.75 -14.48 22.31
CA GLU A 489 -13.72 -14.92 23.70
C GLU A 489 -12.32 -15.47 24.03
N ASP A 490 -11.74 -14.90 25.06
CA ASP A 490 -10.69 -15.45 25.92
C ASP A 490 -9.57 -16.27 25.26
N ARG A 491 -8.44 -15.58 25.02
CA ARG A 491 -7.14 -16.15 25.40
C ARG A 491 -6.44 -15.17 26.33
N ALA A 492 -6.40 -15.56 27.61
CA ALA A 492 -5.83 -14.82 28.73
C ALA A 492 -4.45 -14.20 28.45
N PRO A 493 -4.10 -13.09 29.15
CA PRO A 493 -2.85 -12.36 28.95
C PRO A 493 -1.69 -13.15 29.56
N GLY A 494 -0.89 -13.77 28.69
CA GLY A 494 0.25 -14.58 29.07
C GLY A 494 1.43 -14.42 28.13
N TYR A 495 1.79 -13.19 27.75
CA TYR A 495 3.11 -12.91 27.17
C TYR A 495 3.74 -11.70 27.85
N VAL A 496 4.08 -11.92 29.12
CA VAL A 496 5.30 -11.34 29.68
C VAL A 496 6.41 -12.29 29.29
N LEU A 497 7.35 -11.85 28.45
CA LEU A 497 8.74 -12.18 28.75
C LEU A 497 9.64 -10.96 28.56
N PRO A 498 10.49 -10.68 29.57
CA PRO A 498 11.58 -9.73 29.50
C PRO A 498 12.79 -10.39 28.83
N TRP A 499 13.83 -9.58 28.58
CA TRP A 499 15.26 -9.90 28.71
C TRP A 499 16.14 -9.57 27.47
N PRO A 500 17.38 -9.09 27.69
CA PRO A 500 18.33 -8.65 26.69
C PRO A 500 19.06 -9.84 26.03
N ARG A 501 19.70 -9.53 24.91
CA ARG A 501 20.64 -10.38 24.17
C ARG A 501 21.65 -11.05 25.12
N ALA A 502 21.65 -12.38 25.17
CA ALA A 502 22.87 -13.12 25.41
C ALA A 502 23.57 -13.32 24.06
N VAL A 503 24.73 -12.71 23.93
CA VAL A 503 25.70 -12.97 22.86
C VAL A 503 26.18 -14.41 22.99
N ARG A 504 26.12 -15.18 21.91
CA ARG A 504 27.17 -16.13 21.50
C ARG A 504 27.09 -16.38 20.00
#